data_AF-U6D282-F1
#
_entry.id   AF-U6D282-F1
#
_cell.length_a   1.000
_cell.length_b   1.000
_cell.length_c   1.000
_cell.angle_alpha   90.00
_cell.angle_beta   90.00
_cell.angle_gamma   90.00
#
_symmetry.space_group_name_H-M   'P 1'
#
loop_
_entity.id
_entity.type
_entity.pdbx_description
1 polymer ?
#
loop_
_entity_poly.entity_id
_entity_poly.type
_entity_poly.pdbx_seq_one_letter_code
_entity_poly.pdbx_strand_id
1 'polypeptide(L)'
;HLIELLKRTAIHGESNSVLIIGPRGSGKTTLINHALKELMEVEEVSENILQVHLNGLLQINDKIALKEITRQLNLENVVGDKVFGSFAENLSFLLEALKK
;
A
#
# COMPACT_ATOMS: atom_id res chain seq x y z
N HIS A 1 -19.19 3.10 -3.38
CA HIS A 1 -18.39 3.93 -2.45
C HIS A 1 -16.91 3.51 -2.37
N LEU A 2 -16.56 2.29 -1.94
CA LEU A 2 -15.14 1.88 -1.84
C LEU A 2 -14.37 2.05 -3.16
N ILE A 3 -14.91 1.52 -4.26
CA ILE A 3 -14.24 1.59 -5.56
C ILE A 3 -14.06 3.01 -6.08
N GLU A 4 -15.01 3.91 -5.81
CA GLU A 4 -14.91 5.30 -6.22
C GLU A 4 -13.78 6.02 -5.50
N LEU A 5 -13.63 5.76 -4.19
CA LEU A 5 -12.53 6.29 -3.40
C LEU A 5 -11.18 5.77 -3.90
N LEU A 6 -11.09 4.48 -4.24
CA LEU A 6 -9.88 3.91 -4.85
C LEU A 6 -9.58 4.53 -6.22
N LYS A 7 -10.60 4.76 -7.07
CA LYS A 7 -10.44 5.44 -8.37
C LYS A 7 -9.94 6.87 -8.22
N ARG A 8 -10.42 7.62 -7.22
CA ARG A 8 -9.92 8.98 -6.95
C ARG A 8 -8.46 8.98 -6.53
N THR A 9 -8.06 8.05 -5.66
CA THR A 9 -6.65 7.88 -5.30
C THR A 9 -5.78 7.49 -6.49
N ALA A 10 -6.27 6.57 -7.32
CA ALA A 10 -5.55 6.06 -8.49
C ALA A 10 -5.36 7.09 -9.60
N ILE A 11 -6.42 7.81 -9.94
CA ILE A 11 -6.49 8.66 -11.15
C ILE A 11 -6.20 10.12 -10.80
N HIS A 12 -6.66 10.59 -9.64
CA HIS A 12 -6.57 12.02 -9.26
C HIS A 12 -5.46 12.27 -8.22
N GLY A 13 -4.76 11.22 -7.76
CA GLY A 13 -3.71 11.35 -6.77
C GLY A 13 -4.20 11.77 -5.38
N GLU A 14 -5.49 11.55 -5.06
CA GLU A 14 -6.04 11.89 -3.75
C GLU A 14 -5.56 10.92 -2.66
N SER A 15 -5.15 11.46 -1.51
CA SER A 15 -4.78 10.66 -0.34
C SER A 15 -5.99 10.40 0.56
N ASN A 16 -6.53 9.19 0.49
CA ASN A 16 -7.73 8.79 1.24
C ASN A 16 -7.46 7.63 2.20
N SER A 17 -8.17 7.62 3.33
CA SER A 17 -8.13 6.54 4.33
C SER A 17 -9.51 5.93 4.53
N VAL A 18 -9.60 4.60 4.64
CA VAL A 18 -10.86 3.87 4.84
C VAL A 18 -10.68 2.78 5.90
N LEU A 19 -11.69 2.63 6.77
CA LEU A 19 -11.77 1.54 7.74
C LEU A 19 -13.00 0.68 7.44
N ILE A 20 -12.80 -0.62 7.20
CA ILE A 20 -13.88 -1.59 6.93
C ILE A 20 -14.12 -2.47 8.16
N ILE A 21 -15.32 -2.40 8.73
CA ILE A 21 -15.69 -3.11 9.96
C ILE A 21 -16.84 -4.09 9.68
N GLY A 22 -16.82 -5.26 10.32
CA GLY A 22 -17.89 -6.25 10.26
C GLY A 22 -17.48 -7.57 10.91
N PRO A 23 -18.42 -8.51 11.13
CA PRO A 23 -18.13 -9.78 11.80
C PRO A 23 -17.14 -10.67 11.02
N ARG A 24 -16.44 -11.59 11.70
CA ARG A 24 -15.52 -12.54 11.05
C ARG A 24 -16.29 -13.38 10.01
N GLY A 25 -15.70 -13.58 8.83
CA GLY A 25 -16.32 -14.34 7.75
C GLY A 25 -17.27 -13.55 6.85
N SER A 26 -17.51 -12.25 7.11
CA SER A 26 -18.43 -11.42 6.29
C SER A 26 -17.89 -11.01 4.90
N GLY A 27 -16.81 -11.60 4.41
CA GLY A 27 -16.25 -11.30 3.09
C GLY A 27 -15.53 -9.95 2.94
N LYS A 28 -15.08 -9.31 4.03
CA LYS A 28 -14.36 -8.01 3.97
C LYS A 28 -13.15 -8.01 3.03
N THR A 29 -12.28 -9.02 3.17
CA THR A 29 -11.10 -9.18 2.30
C THR A 29 -11.53 -9.44 0.86
N THR A 30 -12.57 -10.26 0.65
CA THR A 30 -13.14 -10.53 -0.68
C THR A 30 -13.65 -9.26 -1.35
N LEU A 31 -14.34 -8.38 -0.60
CA LEU A 31 -14.81 -7.09 -1.10
C LEU A 31 -13.66 -6.20 -1.57
N ILE A 32 -12.60 -6.08 -0.77
CA ILE A 32 -11.40 -5.29 -1.13
C ILE A 32 -10.74 -5.88 -2.38
N ASN A 33 -10.53 -7.20 -2.40
CA ASN A 33 -9.87 -7.88 -3.53
C ASN A 33 -10.67 -7.73 -4.83
N HIS A 34 -12.01 -7.79 -4.76
CA HIS A 34 -12.86 -7.56 -5.91
C HIS A 34 -12.73 -6.12 -6.42
N ALA A 35 -12.79 -5.12 -5.52
CA ALA A 35 -12.65 -3.72 -5.90
C ALA A 35 -11.27 -3.41 -6.50
N LEU A 36 -10.20 -4.00 -5.97
CA LEU A 36 -8.85 -3.88 -6.52
C LEU A 36 -8.73 -4.56 -7.88
N LYS A 37 -9.33 -5.74 -8.06
CA LYS A 37 -9.34 -6.43 -9.36
C LYS A 37 -10.01 -5.56 -10.43
N GLU A 38 -11.18 -5.03 -10.15
CA GLU A 38 -11.90 -4.12 -11.06
C GLU A 38 -11.10 -2.85 -11.35
N LEU A 39 -10.38 -2.32 -10.35
CA LEU A 39 -9.53 -1.14 -10.53
C LEU A 39 -8.34 -1.43 -11.47
N MET A 40 -7.72 -2.61 -11.36
CA MET A 40 -6.59 -3.02 -12.18
C MET A 40 -6.95 -3.34 -13.63
N GLU A 41 -8.25 -3.44 -13.96
CA GLU A 41 -8.72 -3.55 -15.35
C GLU A 41 -8.61 -2.21 -16.10
N VAL A 42 -8.38 -1.09 -15.39
CA VAL A 42 -8.10 0.22 -15.99
C VAL A 42 -6.61 0.33 -16.28
N GLU A 43 -6.25 0.42 -17.56
CA GLU A 43 -4.85 0.39 -18.05
C GLU A 43 -3.97 1.46 -17.38
N GLU A 44 -4.43 2.73 -17.35
CA GLU A 44 -3.75 3.86 -16.69
C GLU A 44 -3.45 3.59 -15.21
N VAL A 45 -4.32 2.85 -14.53
CA VAL A 45 -4.15 2.54 -13.11
C VAL A 45 -3.16 1.40 -12.91
N SER A 46 -3.19 0.41 -13.79
CA SER A 46 -2.32 -0.77 -13.70
C SER A 46 -0.83 -0.44 -13.82
N GLU A 47 -0.49 0.63 -14.55
CA GLU A 47 0.90 1.08 -14.74
C GLU A 47 1.39 2.01 -13.62
N ASN A 48 0.48 2.70 -12.92
CA ASN A 48 0.81 3.78 -11.99
C ASN A 48 0.57 3.43 -10.51
N ILE A 49 -0.03 2.29 -10.20
CA ILE A 49 -0.26 1.85 -8.83
C ILE A 49 0.67 0.71 -8.43
N LEU A 50 1.25 0.87 -7.23
CA LEU A 50 1.87 -0.20 -6.48
C LEU A 50 0.99 -0.54 -5.28
N GLN A 51 0.64 -1.82 -5.13
CA GLN A 51 -0.16 -2.29 -4.01
C GLN A 51 0.75 -2.84 -2.91
N VAL A 52 0.51 -2.43 -1.67
CA VAL A 52 1.21 -2.96 -0.48
C VAL A 52 0.21 -3.57 0.49
N HIS A 53 0.39 -4.85 0.82
CA HIS A 53 -0.46 -5.61 1.71
C HIS A 53 0.26 -5.94 3.01
N LEU A 54 -0.28 -5.47 4.13
CA LEU A 54 0.21 -5.79 5.46
C LEU A 54 -0.82 -6.61 6.24
N ASN A 55 -0.32 -7.51 7.10
CA ASN A 55 -1.13 -8.30 8.02
C ASN A 55 -0.58 -8.14 9.43
N GLY A 56 -1.37 -7.59 10.35
CA GLY A 56 -0.96 -7.36 11.74
C GLY A 56 -0.60 -8.63 12.52
N LEU A 57 -0.97 -9.83 12.04
CA LEU A 57 -0.52 -11.10 12.63
C LEU A 57 0.92 -11.46 12.22
N LEU A 58 1.42 -10.92 11.10
CA LEU A 58 2.77 -11.15 10.58
C LEU A 58 3.70 -9.98 10.88
N GLN A 59 3.26 -8.76 10.56
CA GLN A 59 3.98 -7.51 10.82
C GLN A 59 3.58 -6.95 12.19
N ILE A 60 4.10 -7.58 13.25
CA ILE A 60 3.76 -7.27 14.66
C ILE A 60 4.45 -6.01 15.21
N ASN A 61 5.37 -5.41 14.46
CA ASN A 61 6.03 -4.16 14.80
C ASN A 61 6.44 -3.38 13.55
N ASP A 62 6.76 -2.11 13.74
CA ASP A 62 7.07 -1.17 12.66
C ASP A 62 8.30 -1.57 11.84
N LYS A 63 9.29 -2.22 12.46
CA LYS A 63 10.51 -2.68 11.76
C LYS A 63 10.18 -3.77 10.75
N ILE A 64 9.36 -4.75 11.13
CA ILE A 64 8.93 -5.84 10.24
C ILE A 64 7.97 -5.27 9.17
N ALA A 65 7.10 -4.33 9.54
CA ALA A 65 6.21 -3.66 8.60
C ALA A 65 6.98 -2.88 7.51
N LEU A 66 7.95 -2.05 7.89
CA LEU A 66 8.79 -1.33 6.93
C LEU A 66 9.56 -2.27 6.02
N LYS A 67 10.15 -3.33 6.57
CA LYS A 67 10.86 -4.32 5.74
C LYS A 67 9.93 -4.91 4.68
N GLU A 68 8.69 -5.23 5.04
CA GLU A 68 7.71 -5.77 4.12
C GLU A 68 7.24 -4.73 3.08
N ILE A 69 7.04 -3.48 3.48
CA ILE A 69 6.74 -2.36 2.55
C ILE A 69 7.87 -2.22 1.53
N THR A 70 9.12 -2.13 1.97
CA THR A 70 10.30 -2.00 1.10
C THR A 70 10.40 -3.16 0.11
N ARG A 71 10.16 -4.39 0.58
CA ARG A 71 10.18 -5.61 -0.24
C ARG A 71 9.10 -5.59 -1.31
N GLN A 72 7.86 -5.24 -0.96
CA GLN A 72 6.75 -5.20 -1.92
C GLN A 72 6.89 -4.06 -2.95
N LEU A 73 7.57 -2.97 -2.59
CA LEU A 73 7.87 -1.87 -3.50
C LEU A 73 9.13 -2.10 -4.35
N ASN A 74 9.84 -3.23 -4.20
CA ASN A 74 11.14 -3.51 -4.85
C ASN A 74 12.21 -2.44 -4.56
N LEU A 75 12.16 -1.80 -3.40
CA LEU A 75 13.09 -0.73 -3.01
C LEU A 75 14.28 -1.23 -2.16
N GLU A 76 14.46 -2.54 -2.01
CA GLU A 76 15.53 -3.12 -1.17
C GLU A 76 16.93 -2.65 -1.62
N ASN A 77 17.16 -2.57 -2.93
CA ASN A 77 18.43 -2.08 -3.50
C ASN A 77 18.62 -0.56 -3.32
N VAL A 78 17.52 0.20 -3.24
CA VAL A 78 17.52 1.66 -3.03
C VAL A 78 17.80 2.01 -1.57
N VAL A 79 17.34 1.15 -0.66
CA VAL A 79 17.57 1.24 0.78
C VAL A 79 18.99 0.79 1.13
N GLY A 80 19.50 -0.31 0.56
CA GLY A 80 20.87 -0.78 0.74
C GLY A 80 21.33 -0.81 2.20
N ASP A 81 22.53 -0.27 2.47
CA ASP A 81 23.12 -0.14 3.82
C ASP A 81 22.73 1.17 4.54
N LYS A 82 21.70 1.89 4.07
CA LYS A 82 21.31 3.16 4.70
C LYS A 82 20.74 2.91 6.09
N VAL A 83 21.36 3.57 7.08
CA VAL A 83 20.87 3.60 8.46
C VAL A 83 20.00 4.83 8.62
N PHE A 84 18.71 4.61 8.85
CA PHE A 84 17.75 5.67 9.15
C PHE A 84 17.55 5.76 10.66
N GLY A 85 17.47 6.99 11.20
CA GLY A 85 17.34 7.23 12.63
C GLY A 85 15.92 7.00 13.14
N SER A 86 14.91 7.19 12.28
CA SER A 86 13.49 7.02 12.64
C SER A 86 12.66 6.29 11.58
N PHE A 87 11.47 5.80 11.97
CA PHE A 87 10.48 5.23 11.06
C PHE A 87 10.00 6.27 10.02
N ALA A 88 9.78 7.51 10.46
CA ALA A 88 9.30 8.59 9.59
C ALA A 88 10.30 8.93 8.48
N GLU A 89 11.60 8.92 8.80
CA GLU A 89 12.68 9.10 7.83
C GLU A 89 12.72 7.97 6.80
N ASN A 90 12.62 6.71 7.25
CA ASN A 90 12.54 5.55 6.37
C ASN A 90 11.37 5.68 5.37
N LEU A 91 10.17 5.95 5.88
CA LEU A 91 8.98 6.02 5.05
C LEU A 91 9.04 7.20 4.07
N SER A 92 9.52 8.36 4.53
CA SER A 92 9.70 9.53 3.67
C SER A 92 10.68 9.25 2.53
N PHE A 93 11.80 8.59 2.83
CA PHE A 93 12.78 8.17 1.84
C PHE A 93 12.21 7.16 0.83
N LEU A 94 11.45 6.16 1.31
CA LEU A 94 10.78 5.20 0.43
C LEU A 94 9.79 5.88 -0.52
N LEU A 95 9.01 6.83 -0.03
CA LEU A 95 8.07 7.60 -0.85
C LEU A 95 8.79 8.52 -1.84
N GLU A 96 9.92 9.09 -1.46
CA GLU A 96 10.75 9.89 -2.36
C GLU A 96 11.34 9.05 -3.49
N ALA A 97 11.77 7.82 -3.21
CA ALA A 97 12.25 6.89 -4.24
C ALA A 97 11.19 6.50 -5.29
N LEU A 98 9.90 6.68 -4.98
CA LEU A 98 8.80 6.46 -5.91
C LEU A 98 8.45 7.68 -6.76
N LYS A 99 8.89 8.88 -6.36
CA LYS A 99 8.74 10.09 -7.16
C LYS A 99 9.82 10.07 -8.24
N LYS A 100 9.43 9.83 -9.49
CA LYS A 100 10.29 10.14 -10.65
C LYS A 100 10.53 11.65 -10.74
#